data_AF-I4B1C9-F1
#
_entry.id   AF-I4B1C9-F1
#
_cell.length_a   1.000
_cell.length_b   1.000
_cell.length_c   1.000
_cell.angle_alpha   90.00
_cell.angle_beta   90.00
_cell.angle_gamma   90.00
#
_symmetry.space_group_name_H-M   'P 1'
#
loop_
_entity.id
_entity.type
_entity.pdbx_description
1 polymer ?
#
loop_
_entity_poly.entity_id
_entity_poly.type
_entity_poly.pdbx_seq_one_letter_code
_entity_poly.pdbx_strand_id
1 'polypeptide(L)'
;MIRSILIFIVAAAPLAAVADLRKYHDAVGRYEAREYDQAVKLFVEFVAENPYEPEVKKSWFYLANALAEQGKCNEAVARANIALERYPAHPDRHELRVITGECLYQMNAHSRADRLLADTRKQANIESLHYRIDMYRGFIAYDARSFAPATKLYKSAIAFATKFGFEDRNLFRVYRDLGTMLARDPLQTESAVEYLSRAIQLSAKYKPGEAGALRLALRRISLRRIDKLNGLDDNSIADIRVDGDDVYIATWGAGLVRYTRSADKLEKIKLPSPQLRGLYADFDELYVTSFDGVYRYSKKTGETESLSDEAGALKLGQKTIKDDRYVYFSTLNRGLIQYDTIKRKVVTLGKDSWVGSNQVYALDADLDYIVVGTLDHGAVIYHKKTGEVQRITVGEGLLRSENVKAVLLDGRYVYIGAHNDGVYVYDIQQKKLTPIKAELPFPSAFARRDHEIFIGTSGQGLRVLDRNTNSLNRMTAVEGLSSNEIQILRIEGDFLWIGYLENGIDVVYRPAKEK
;
A
#
# COMPACT_ATOMS: atom_id res chain seq x y z
N MET A 1 27.56 -29.45 -12.02
CA MET A 1 28.52 -30.27 -11.23
C MET A 1 27.72 -30.85 -10.08
N ILE A 2 27.45 -32.14 -9.98
CA ILE A 2 28.38 -33.27 -9.80
C ILE A 2 27.81 -34.50 -10.53
N ARG A 3 28.70 -35.27 -11.17
CA ARG A 3 28.44 -36.55 -11.85
C ARG A 3 28.45 -37.69 -10.82
N SER A 4 27.49 -38.61 -10.94
CA SER A 4 27.65 -39.99 -10.48
C SER A 4 27.28 -40.91 -11.65
N ILE A 5 28.29 -41.59 -12.17
CA ILE A 5 28.21 -42.61 -13.21
C ILE A 5 27.89 -43.92 -12.50
N LEU A 6 26.73 -44.51 -12.76
CA LEU A 6 26.48 -45.93 -12.51
C LEU A 6 26.53 -46.66 -13.85
N ILE A 7 27.53 -47.51 -13.99
CA ILE A 7 27.67 -48.47 -15.09
C ILE A 7 26.64 -49.57 -14.85
N PHE A 8 25.62 -49.66 -15.70
CA PHE A 8 24.77 -50.84 -15.78
C PHE A 8 25.31 -51.77 -16.87
N ILE A 9 25.55 -53.02 -16.46
CA ILE A 9 25.85 -54.15 -17.34
C ILE A 9 24.69 -54.29 -18.33
N VAL A 10 24.98 -54.16 -19.62
CA VAL A 10 24.03 -54.36 -20.72
C VAL A 10 23.73 -55.86 -20.81
N ALA A 11 22.64 -56.29 -20.19
CA ALA A 11 21.93 -57.47 -20.66
C ALA A 11 21.28 -57.07 -22.00
N ALA A 12 21.58 -57.80 -23.06
CA ALA A 12 20.99 -57.57 -24.38
C ALA A 12 19.46 -57.74 -24.30
N ALA A 13 18.74 -56.62 -24.24
CA ALA A 13 17.30 -56.59 -24.44
C ALA A 13 17.00 -57.01 -25.89
N PRO A 14 15.93 -57.78 -26.14
CA PRO A 14 15.59 -58.19 -27.50
C PRO A 14 15.32 -56.95 -28.36
N LEU A 15 15.87 -56.93 -29.58
CA LEU A 15 15.80 -55.81 -30.53
C LEU A 15 14.37 -55.29 -30.79
N ALA A 16 13.34 -56.11 -30.54
CA ALA A 16 11.92 -55.77 -30.65
C ALA A 16 11.43 -54.81 -29.55
N ALA A 17 11.88 -54.96 -28.30
CA ALA A 17 11.44 -54.12 -27.18
C ALA A 17 11.93 -52.66 -27.28
N VAL A 18 13.01 -52.43 -28.03
CA VAL A 18 13.59 -51.10 -28.26
C VAL A 18 12.84 -50.32 -29.36
N ALA A 19 12.19 -51.03 -30.30
CA ALA A 19 11.38 -50.41 -31.35
C ALA A 19 10.01 -49.94 -30.81
N ASP A 20 9.46 -50.64 -29.82
CA ASP A 20 8.11 -50.39 -29.29
C ASP A 20 7.95 -49.07 -28.54
N LEU A 21 9.01 -48.61 -27.87
CA LEU A 21 8.98 -47.37 -27.09
C LEU A 21 9.38 -46.12 -27.88
N ARG A 22 9.85 -46.26 -29.12
CA ARG A 22 10.27 -45.10 -29.94
C ARG A 22 9.12 -44.12 -30.15
N LYS A 23 7.91 -44.64 -30.38
CA LYS A 23 6.70 -43.83 -30.58
C LYS A 23 6.28 -43.10 -29.31
N TYR A 24 6.37 -43.77 -28.16
CA TYR A 24 6.13 -43.14 -26.86
C TYR A 24 7.11 -42.00 -26.59
N HIS A 25 8.41 -42.21 -26.82
CA HIS A 25 9.41 -41.16 -26.62
C HIS A 25 9.24 -39.97 -27.58
N ASP A 26 8.88 -40.22 -28.85
CA ASP A 26 8.54 -39.14 -29.78
C ASP A 26 7.29 -38.39 -29.29
N ALA A 27 6.24 -39.08 -28.85
CA ALA A 27 5.03 -38.46 -28.30
C ALA A 27 5.34 -37.56 -27.08
N VAL A 28 6.20 -38.02 -26.17
CA VAL A 28 6.68 -37.23 -25.03
C VAL A 28 7.47 -36.02 -25.50
N GLY A 29 8.38 -36.18 -26.47
CA GLY A 29 9.13 -35.07 -27.05
C GLY A 29 8.23 -34.00 -27.67
N ARG A 30 7.21 -34.41 -28.43
CA ARG A 30 6.19 -33.49 -28.99
C ARG A 30 5.38 -32.80 -27.91
N TYR A 31 5.03 -33.52 -26.85
CA TYR A 31 4.31 -32.96 -25.71
C TYR A 31 5.15 -31.90 -24.99
N GLU A 32 6.42 -32.17 -24.72
CA GLU A 32 7.36 -31.23 -24.08
C GLU A 32 7.61 -30.00 -24.97
N ALA A 33 7.61 -30.17 -26.30
CA ALA A 33 7.65 -29.09 -27.28
C ALA A 33 6.32 -28.31 -27.41
N ARG A 34 5.26 -28.68 -26.68
CA ARG A 34 3.89 -28.13 -26.77
C ARG A 34 3.21 -28.32 -28.12
N GLU A 35 3.67 -29.29 -28.90
CA GLU A 35 3.06 -29.69 -30.18
C GLU A 35 1.91 -30.68 -29.92
N TYR A 36 0.89 -30.21 -29.19
CA TYR A 36 -0.14 -31.07 -28.59
C TYR A 36 -0.92 -31.90 -29.61
N ASP A 37 -1.18 -31.39 -30.82
CA ASP A 37 -1.90 -32.17 -31.84
C ASP A 37 -1.10 -33.41 -32.28
N GLN A 38 0.22 -33.26 -32.45
CA GLN A 38 1.10 -34.37 -32.83
C GLN A 38 1.30 -35.34 -31.66
N ALA A 39 1.49 -34.80 -30.45
CA ALA A 39 1.61 -35.60 -29.24
C ALA A 39 0.37 -36.48 -29.01
N VAL A 40 -0.83 -35.90 -29.11
CA VAL A 40 -2.09 -36.62 -28.95
C VAL A 40 -2.22 -37.74 -29.97
N LYS A 41 -1.90 -37.47 -31.25
CA LYS A 41 -1.93 -38.49 -32.30
C LYS A 41 -1.01 -39.67 -31.96
N LEU A 42 0.25 -39.39 -31.63
CA LEU A 42 1.25 -40.42 -31.34
C LEU A 42 0.92 -41.23 -30.08
N PHE A 43 0.38 -40.60 -29.03
CA PHE A 43 -0.07 -41.33 -27.83
C PHE A 43 -1.29 -42.21 -28.12
N VAL A 44 -2.25 -41.76 -28.95
CA VAL A 44 -3.39 -42.61 -29.35
C VAL A 44 -2.91 -43.84 -30.13
N GLU A 45 -2.01 -43.65 -31.09
CA GLU A 45 -1.42 -44.75 -31.87
C GLU A 45 -0.64 -45.72 -30.96
N PHE A 46 0.22 -45.20 -30.07
CA PHE A 46 0.98 -46.01 -29.13
C PHE A 46 0.08 -46.86 -28.22
N VAL A 47 -0.97 -46.28 -27.66
CA VAL A 47 -1.91 -47.02 -26.79
C VAL A 47 -2.68 -48.09 -27.56
N ALA A 48 -2.98 -47.86 -28.84
CA ALA A 48 -3.69 -48.83 -29.68
C ALA A 48 -2.81 -50.00 -30.11
N GLU A 49 -1.55 -49.73 -30.45
CA GLU A 49 -0.58 -50.74 -30.90
C GLU A 49 -0.01 -51.55 -29.73
N ASN A 50 0.19 -50.90 -28.57
CA ASN A 50 0.94 -51.45 -27.44
C ASN A 50 0.14 -51.44 -26.13
N PRO A 51 -1.05 -52.09 -26.06
CA PRO A 51 -1.99 -51.92 -24.94
C PRO A 51 -1.50 -52.47 -23.59
N TYR A 52 -0.45 -53.30 -23.59
CA TYR A 52 0.09 -53.94 -22.39
C TYR A 52 1.39 -53.32 -21.88
N GLU A 53 1.93 -52.31 -22.58
CA GLU A 53 3.18 -51.66 -22.17
C GLU A 53 2.99 -50.84 -20.88
N PRO A 54 3.97 -50.82 -19.96
CA PRO A 54 3.90 -50.06 -18.72
C PRO A 54 3.64 -48.56 -18.91
N GLU A 55 4.06 -48.00 -20.03
CA GLU A 55 3.97 -46.60 -20.43
C GLU A 55 2.55 -46.19 -20.85
N VAL A 56 1.66 -47.14 -21.14
CA VAL A 56 0.26 -46.87 -21.51
C VAL A 56 -0.44 -46.05 -20.43
N LYS A 57 -0.21 -46.37 -19.15
CA LYS A 57 -0.79 -45.63 -18.02
C LYS A 57 -0.44 -44.13 -18.09
N LYS A 58 0.85 -43.82 -18.31
CA LYS A 58 1.36 -42.44 -18.40
C LYS A 58 0.92 -41.77 -19.70
N SER A 59 0.76 -42.53 -20.78
CA SER A 59 0.22 -42.03 -22.05
C SER A 59 -1.20 -41.50 -21.89
N TRP A 60 -2.05 -42.17 -21.10
CA TRP A 60 -3.39 -41.65 -20.80
C TRP A 60 -3.37 -40.33 -20.02
N PHE A 61 -2.39 -40.16 -19.12
CA PHE A 61 -2.15 -38.89 -18.45
C PHE A 61 -1.78 -37.78 -19.45
N TYR A 62 -0.80 -38.03 -20.32
CA TYR A 62 -0.39 -37.04 -21.32
C TYR A 62 -1.51 -36.69 -22.30
N LEU A 63 -2.32 -37.68 -22.70
CA LEU A 63 -3.50 -37.45 -23.54
C LEU A 63 -4.50 -36.51 -22.86
N ALA A 64 -4.87 -36.80 -21.62
CA ALA A 64 -5.81 -35.97 -20.86
C ALA A 64 -5.29 -34.53 -20.71
N ASN A 65 -4.00 -34.37 -20.38
CA ASN A 65 -3.41 -33.05 -20.20
C ASN A 65 -3.29 -32.28 -21.52
N ALA A 66 -2.77 -32.91 -22.57
CA ALA A 66 -2.62 -32.26 -23.88
C ALA A 66 -3.96 -31.78 -24.44
N LEU A 67 -5.02 -32.59 -24.31
CA LEU A 67 -6.37 -32.18 -24.72
C LEU A 67 -6.93 -31.04 -23.87
N ALA A 68 -6.64 -31.02 -22.56
CA ALA A 68 -7.03 -29.93 -21.68
C ALA A 68 -6.33 -28.60 -22.05
N GLU A 69 -5.02 -28.64 -22.35
CA GLU A 69 -4.25 -27.49 -22.82
C GLU A 69 -4.77 -26.95 -24.16
N GLN A 70 -5.35 -27.81 -25.00
CA GLN A 70 -6.03 -27.42 -26.23
C GLN A 70 -7.46 -26.87 -26.02
N GLY A 71 -7.97 -26.86 -24.79
CA GLY A 71 -9.36 -26.49 -24.48
C GLY A 71 -10.40 -27.53 -24.91
N LYS A 72 -9.99 -28.74 -25.30
CA LYS A 72 -10.89 -29.86 -25.67
C LYS A 72 -11.38 -30.59 -24.43
N CYS A 73 -12.09 -29.86 -23.55
CA CYS A 73 -12.46 -30.32 -22.21
C CYS A 73 -13.25 -31.64 -22.18
N ASN A 74 -14.19 -31.82 -23.10
CA ASN A 74 -14.98 -33.06 -23.18
C ASN A 74 -14.08 -34.28 -23.40
N GLU A 75 -13.14 -34.18 -24.33
CA GLU A 75 -12.21 -35.26 -24.65
C GLU A 75 -11.21 -35.47 -23.51
N ALA A 76 -10.67 -34.40 -22.94
CA ALA A 76 -9.75 -34.46 -21.80
C ALA A 76 -10.36 -35.20 -20.60
N VAL A 77 -11.60 -34.86 -20.23
CA VAL A 77 -12.33 -35.53 -19.14
C VAL A 77 -12.55 -37.01 -19.46
N ALA A 78 -12.89 -37.35 -20.71
CA ALA A 78 -13.04 -38.75 -21.11
C ALA A 78 -11.73 -39.52 -20.96
N ARG A 79 -10.60 -38.96 -21.41
CA ARG A 79 -9.27 -39.60 -21.26
C ARG A 79 -8.85 -39.74 -19.79
N ALA A 80 -9.12 -38.72 -18.97
CA ALA A 80 -8.84 -38.76 -17.54
C ALA A 80 -9.65 -39.84 -16.81
N ASN A 81 -10.96 -39.95 -17.11
CA ASN A 81 -11.81 -40.99 -16.52
C ASN A 81 -11.34 -42.39 -16.91
N ILE A 82 -11.00 -42.62 -18.20
CA ILE A 82 -10.44 -43.90 -18.65
C ILE A 82 -9.16 -44.25 -17.85
N ALA A 83 -8.27 -43.28 -17.65
CA ALA A 83 -7.04 -43.49 -16.89
C ALA A 83 -7.33 -43.90 -15.44
N LEU A 84 -8.28 -43.21 -14.79
CA LEU A 84 -8.62 -43.43 -13.38
C LEU A 84 -9.42 -44.72 -13.15
N GLU A 85 -10.28 -45.11 -14.09
CA GLU A 85 -11.05 -46.36 -14.03
C GLU A 85 -10.16 -47.58 -14.28
N ARG A 86 -9.29 -47.52 -15.30
CA ARG A 86 -8.38 -48.62 -15.63
C ARG A 86 -7.23 -48.75 -14.62
N TYR A 87 -6.76 -47.64 -14.07
CA TYR A 87 -5.62 -47.60 -13.15
C TYR A 87 -5.98 -46.82 -11.87
N PRO A 88 -6.75 -47.39 -10.92
CA PRO A 88 -7.15 -46.67 -9.70
C PRO A 88 -5.99 -46.19 -8.81
N ALA A 89 -4.84 -46.86 -8.89
CA ALA A 89 -3.60 -46.51 -8.21
C ALA A 89 -2.62 -45.71 -9.10
N HIS A 90 -3.12 -44.98 -10.10
CA HIS A 90 -2.30 -44.17 -10.99
C HIS A 90 -1.46 -43.15 -10.20
N PRO A 91 -0.15 -43.01 -10.47
CA PRO A 91 0.72 -42.09 -9.72
C PRO A 91 0.24 -40.63 -9.82
N ASP A 92 -0.22 -40.21 -11.00
CA ASP A 92 -0.76 -38.86 -11.24
C ASP A 92 -2.28 -38.75 -11.02
N ARG A 93 -2.89 -39.63 -10.20
CA ARG A 93 -4.35 -39.63 -9.99
C ARG A 93 -4.89 -38.27 -9.53
N HIS A 94 -4.20 -37.60 -8.62
CA HIS A 94 -4.64 -36.28 -8.15
C HIS A 94 -4.55 -35.23 -9.26
N GLU A 95 -3.49 -35.26 -10.06
CA GLU A 95 -3.31 -34.38 -11.23
C GLU A 95 -4.44 -34.55 -12.25
N LEU A 96 -4.77 -35.80 -12.61
CA LEU A 96 -5.89 -36.14 -13.50
C LEU A 96 -7.24 -35.60 -12.98
N ARG A 97 -7.46 -35.67 -11.67
CA ARG A 97 -8.66 -35.13 -11.04
C ARG A 97 -8.69 -33.60 -11.04
N VAL A 98 -7.55 -32.94 -10.88
CA VAL A 98 -7.43 -31.49 -11.03
C VAL A 98 -7.74 -31.08 -12.48
N ILE A 99 -7.11 -31.69 -13.47
CA ILE A 99 -7.39 -31.46 -14.91
C ILE A 99 -8.88 -31.64 -15.21
N THR A 100 -9.49 -32.70 -14.68
CA THR A 100 -10.92 -32.96 -14.81
C THR A 100 -11.76 -31.83 -14.18
N GLY A 101 -11.41 -31.38 -12.98
CA GLY A 101 -12.08 -30.27 -12.30
C GLY A 101 -11.99 -28.95 -13.08
N GLU A 102 -10.84 -28.65 -13.67
CA GLU A 102 -10.62 -27.46 -14.50
C GLU A 102 -11.45 -27.50 -15.80
N CYS A 103 -11.46 -28.64 -16.48
CA CYS A 103 -12.28 -28.85 -17.66
C CYS A 103 -13.78 -28.76 -17.33
N LEU A 104 -14.21 -29.33 -16.20
CA LEU A 104 -15.60 -29.21 -15.73
C LEU A 104 -15.98 -27.75 -15.44
N TYR A 105 -15.06 -26.94 -14.90
CA TYR A 105 -15.29 -25.51 -14.75
C TYR A 105 -15.48 -24.81 -16.09
N GLN A 106 -14.59 -25.06 -17.07
CA GLN A 106 -14.70 -24.48 -18.42
C GLN A 106 -15.99 -24.89 -19.15
N MET A 107 -16.52 -26.07 -18.83
CA MET A 107 -17.80 -26.57 -19.34
C MET A 107 -19.02 -26.06 -18.54
N ASN A 108 -18.86 -25.09 -17.63
CA ASN A 108 -19.90 -24.57 -16.72
C ASN A 108 -20.52 -25.62 -15.77
N ALA A 109 -19.86 -26.75 -15.55
CA ALA A 109 -20.32 -27.80 -14.62
C ALA A 109 -19.84 -27.54 -13.18
N HIS A 110 -20.09 -26.33 -12.66
CA HIS A 110 -19.49 -25.80 -11.42
C HIS A 110 -19.68 -26.69 -10.19
N SER A 111 -20.88 -27.23 -9.95
CA SER A 111 -21.14 -28.09 -8.79
C SER A 111 -20.41 -29.44 -8.88
N ARG A 112 -20.12 -29.94 -10.08
CA ARG A 112 -19.31 -31.16 -10.27
C ARG A 112 -17.82 -30.83 -10.08
N ALA A 113 -17.37 -29.72 -10.64
CA ALA A 113 -16.00 -29.24 -10.50
C ALA A 113 -15.64 -28.99 -9.02
N ASP A 114 -16.43 -28.21 -8.29
CA ASP A 114 -16.12 -27.88 -6.88
C ASP A 114 -16.11 -29.12 -5.99
N ARG A 115 -17.09 -30.04 -6.14
CA ARG A 115 -17.08 -31.29 -5.37
C ARG A 115 -15.84 -32.13 -5.64
N LEU A 116 -15.47 -32.30 -6.90
CA LEU A 116 -14.28 -33.08 -7.28
C LEU A 116 -13.00 -32.43 -6.75
N LEU A 117 -12.85 -31.11 -6.91
CA LEU A 117 -11.69 -30.36 -6.47
C LEU A 117 -11.59 -30.33 -4.94
N ALA A 118 -12.69 -30.16 -4.22
CA ALA A 118 -12.73 -30.18 -2.76
C ALA A 118 -12.34 -31.56 -2.19
N ASP A 119 -12.83 -32.65 -2.79
CA ASP A 119 -12.45 -34.00 -2.40
C ASP A 119 -10.97 -34.26 -2.72
N THR A 120 -10.50 -33.81 -3.89
CA THR A 120 -9.09 -33.92 -4.27
C THR A 120 -8.18 -33.15 -3.30
N ARG A 121 -8.59 -31.95 -2.86
CA ARG A 121 -7.87 -31.11 -1.90
C ARG A 121 -7.65 -31.79 -0.55
N LYS A 122 -8.60 -32.62 -0.11
CA LYS A 122 -8.52 -33.35 1.16
C LYS A 122 -7.60 -34.57 1.09
N GLN A 123 -7.53 -35.20 -0.09
CA GLN A 123 -6.80 -36.45 -0.29
C GLN A 123 -5.37 -36.23 -0.79
N ALA A 124 -5.13 -35.18 -1.56
CA ALA A 124 -3.82 -34.88 -2.12
C ALA A 124 -2.89 -34.28 -1.05
N ASN A 125 -1.76 -34.92 -0.79
CA ASN A 125 -0.66 -34.36 0.00
C ASN A 125 0.38 -33.65 -0.88
N ILE A 126 -0.08 -33.06 -1.99
CA ILE A 126 0.77 -32.44 -3.02
C ILE A 126 0.47 -30.95 -3.04
N GLU A 127 1.30 -30.17 -2.34
CA GLU A 127 1.06 -28.74 -2.16
C GLU A 127 1.07 -27.94 -3.46
N SER A 128 1.84 -28.36 -4.47
CA SER A 128 1.87 -27.70 -5.77
C SER A 128 0.52 -27.73 -6.49
N LEU A 129 -0.34 -28.72 -6.18
CA LEU A 129 -1.70 -28.80 -6.72
C LEU A 129 -2.69 -27.88 -6.00
N HIS A 130 -2.40 -27.48 -4.76
CA HIS A 130 -3.32 -26.67 -3.96
C HIS A 130 -3.55 -25.28 -4.58
N TYR A 131 -2.54 -24.72 -5.25
CA TYR A 131 -2.70 -23.48 -6.01
C TYR A 131 -3.86 -23.58 -7.01
N ARG A 132 -3.80 -24.54 -7.94
CA ARG A 132 -4.81 -24.74 -8.98
C ARG A 132 -6.18 -25.08 -8.39
N ILE A 133 -6.20 -25.98 -7.40
CA ILE A 133 -7.45 -26.39 -6.74
C ILE A 133 -8.14 -25.19 -6.08
N ASP A 134 -7.44 -24.47 -5.21
CA ASP A 134 -8.03 -23.36 -4.45
C ASP A 134 -8.41 -22.20 -5.39
N MET A 135 -7.63 -21.97 -6.45
CA MET A 135 -7.91 -20.98 -7.48
C MET A 135 -9.23 -21.27 -8.23
N TYR A 136 -9.40 -22.46 -8.80
CA TYR A 136 -10.61 -22.80 -9.55
C TYR A 136 -11.85 -22.89 -8.66
N ARG A 137 -11.70 -23.38 -7.43
CA ARG A 137 -12.79 -23.31 -6.44
C ARG A 137 -13.13 -21.87 -6.07
N GLY A 138 -12.13 -20.99 -6.00
CA GLY A 138 -12.32 -19.56 -5.83
C GLY A 138 -13.10 -18.94 -6.99
N PHE A 139 -12.76 -19.28 -8.25
CA PHE A 139 -13.54 -18.85 -9.42
C PHE A 139 -15.00 -19.32 -9.34
N ILE A 140 -15.24 -20.59 -9.00
CA ILE A 140 -16.60 -21.12 -8.84
C ILE A 140 -17.38 -20.34 -7.77
N ALA A 141 -16.77 -20.08 -6.62
CA ALA A 141 -17.40 -19.32 -5.53
C ALA A 141 -17.69 -17.86 -5.95
N TYR A 142 -16.76 -17.23 -6.67
CA TYR A 142 -16.91 -15.86 -7.18
C TYR A 142 -18.05 -15.77 -8.20
N ASP A 143 -18.09 -16.69 -9.16
CA ASP A 143 -19.12 -16.74 -10.20
C ASP A 143 -20.51 -17.01 -9.59
N ALA A 144 -20.56 -17.74 -8.46
CA ALA A 144 -21.75 -17.93 -7.64
C ALA A 144 -22.07 -16.76 -6.67
N ARG A 145 -21.34 -15.64 -6.75
CA ARG A 145 -21.45 -14.46 -5.86
C ARG A 145 -21.25 -14.75 -4.37
N SER A 146 -20.59 -15.86 -4.05
CA SER A 146 -20.24 -16.26 -2.68
C SER A 146 -18.88 -15.68 -2.31
N PHE A 147 -18.85 -14.36 -2.06
CA PHE A 147 -17.60 -13.59 -1.95
C PHE A 147 -16.74 -13.97 -0.72
N ALA A 148 -17.33 -14.27 0.44
CA ALA A 148 -16.53 -14.67 1.61
C ALA A 148 -15.76 -16.00 1.38
N PRO A 149 -16.38 -17.08 0.87
CA PRO A 149 -15.64 -18.26 0.43
C PRO A 149 -14.60 -17.97 -0.66
N ALA A 150 -14.95 -17.16 -1.66
CA ALA A 150 -14.03 -16.80 -2.75
C ALA A 150 -12.77 -16.08 -2.22
N THR A 151 -12.94 -15.09 -1.35
CA THR A 151 -11.83 -14.36 -0.69
C THR A 151 -10.88 -15.31 0.04
N LYS A 152 -11.42 -16.26 0.83
CA LYS A 152 -10.60 -17.24 1.56
C LYS A 152 -9.79 -18.12 0.59
N LEU A 153 -10.44 -18.60 -0.47
CA LEU A 153 -9.81 -19.47 -1.47
C LEU A 153 -8.75 -18.73 -2.29
N TYR A 154 -9.00 -17.49 -2.69
CA TYR A 154 -8.01 -16.66 -3.39
C TYR A 154 -6.80 -16.34 -2.54
N LYS A 155 -6.97 -15.99 -1.26
CA LYS A 155 -5.83 -15.79 -0.34
C LYS A 155 -4.99 -17.07 -0.21
N SER A 156 -5.64 -18.23 -0.12
CA SER A 156 -4.95 -19.54 -0.11
C SER A 156 -4.18 -19.78 -1.41
N ALA A 157 -4.80 -19.56 -2.57
CA ALA A 157 -4.16 -19.72 -3.87
C ALA A 157 -2.94 -18.79 -4.02
N ILE A 158 -3.05 -17.52 -3.62
CA ILE A 158 -1.92 -16.57 -3.63
C ILE A 158 -0.77 -17.06 -2.76
N ALA A 159 -1.04 -17.57 -1.55
CA ALA A 159 0.00 -18.09 -0.67
C ALA A 159 0.80 -19.24 -1.33
N PHE A 160 0.11 -20.17 -2.01
CA PHE A 160 0.79 -21.23 -2.76
C PHE A 160 1.51 -20.72 -4.01
N ALA A 161 0.92 -19.78 -4.74
CA ALA A 161 1.58 -19.16 -5.90
C ALA A 161 2.89 -18.49 -5.51
N THR A 162 2.91 -17.73 -4.41
CA THR A 162 4.12 -17.12 -3.86
C THR A 162 5.14 -18.16 -3.42
N LYS A 163 4.71 -19.23 -2.72
CA LYS A 163 5.59 -20.29 -2.23
C LYS A 163 6.32 -21.04 -3.36
N PHE A 164 5.65 -21.28 -4.49
CA PHE A 164 6.19 -22.07 -5.61
C PHE A 164 6.64 -21.22 -6.81
N GLY A 165 6.51 -19.89 -6.74
CA GLY A 165 6.88 -18.99 -7.84
C GLY A 165 5.98 -19.10 -9.06
N PHE A 166 4.70 -19.44 -8.88
CA PHE A 166 3.74 -19.49 -9.98
C PHE A 166 3.34 -18.08 -10.41
N GLU A 167 3.41 -17.80 -11.72
CA GLU A 167 2.94 -16.57 -12.31
C GLU A 167 2.28 -16.84 -13.67
N ASP A 168 0.95 -16.95 -13.69
CA ASP A 168 0.17 -17.22 -14.89
C ASP A 168 -0.99 -16.24 -15.10
N ARG A 169 -1.73 -16.42 -16.19
CA ARG A 169 -2.89 -15.58 -16.55
C ARG A 169 -4.05 -15.70 -15.56
N ASN A 170 -4.21 -16.84 -14.89
CA ASN A 170 -5.28 -17.01 -13.91
C ASN A 170 -4.94 -16.29 -12.61
N LEU A 171 -3.66 -16.20 -12.24
CA LEU A 171 -3.21 -15.40 -11.10
C LEU A 171 -3.57 -13.91 -11.26
N PHE A 172 -3.48 -13.35 -12.48
CA PHE A 172 -4.00 -12.01 -12.77
C PHE A 172 -5.48 -11.87 -12.38
N ARG A 173 -6.32 -12.83 -12.80
CA ARG A 173 -7.76 -12.83 -12.48
C ARG A 173 -7.99 -12.92 -10.97
N VAL A 174 -7.25 -13.78 -10.26
CA VAL A 174 -7.33 -13.92 -8.79
C VAL A 174 -7.08 -12.59 -8.10
N TYR A 175 -5.97 -11.90 -8.44
CA TYR A 175 -5.65 -10.60 -7.85
C TYR A 175 -6.69 -9.52 -8.18
N ARG A 176 -7.16 -9.49 -9.43
CA ARG A 176 -8.19 -8.54 -9.88
C ARG A 176 -9.50 -8.74 -9.12
N ASP A 177 -10.00 -9.97 -9.07
CA ASP A 177 -11.28 -10.32 -8.48
C ASP A 177 -11.22 -10.11 -6.96
N LEU A 178 -10.14 -10.53 -6.31
CA LEU A 178 -9.91 -10.28 -4.87
C LEU A 178 -9.84 -8.80 -4.53
N GLY A 179 -9.03 -8.03 -5.26
CA GLY A 179 -8.92 -6.59 -5.07
C GLY A 179 -10.25 -5.86 -5.25
N THR A 180 -11.04 -6.25 -6.26
CA THR A 180 -12.36 -5.68 -6.53
C THR A 180 -13.40 -6.06 -5.46
N MET A 181 -13.33 -7.26 -4.89
CA MET A 181 -14.20 -7.67 -3.78
C MET A 181 -13.91 -6.85 -2.53
N LEU A 182 -12.63 -6.74 -2.15
CA LEU A 182 -12.21 -6.01 -0.96
C LEU A 182 -12.45 -4.50 -1.09
N ALA A 183 -12.38 -3.97 -2.30
CA ALA A 183 -12.68 -2.58 -2.60
C ALA A 183 -14.11 -2.13 -2.26
N ARG A 184 -15.04 -3.06 -2.04
CA ARG A 184 -16.43 -2.75 -1.64
C ARG A 184 -16.53 -2.41 -0.15
N ASP A 185 -15.52 -2.74 0.62
CA ASP A 185 -15.44 -2.49 2.04
C ASP A 185 -14.41 -1.37 2.30
N PRO A 186 -14.83 -0.18 2.75
CA PRO A 186 -13.92 0.93 3.06
C PRO A 186 -12.79 0.54 4.02
N LEU A 187 -13.03 -0.47 4.86
CA LEU A 187 -12.10 -0.94 5.89
C LEU A 187 -11.03 -1.88 5.32
N GLN A 188 -11.24 -2.43 4.12
CA GLN A 188 -10.30 -3.32 3.42
C GLN A 188 -9.52 -2.60 2.31
N THR A 189 -9.53 -1.27 2.29
CA THR A 189 -8.94 -0.44 1.22
C THR A 189 -7.46 -0.75 0.98
N GLU A 190 -6.64 -0.90 2.04
CA GLU A 190 -5.21 -1.19 1.89
C GLU A 190 -4.97 -2.54 1.21
N SER A 191 -5.68 -3.59 1.64
CA SER A 191 -5.63 -4.91 1.00
C SER A 191 -6.16 -4.87 -0.43
N ALA A 192 -7.25 -4.14 -0.68
CA ALA A 192 -7.81 -3.97 -2.02
C ALA A 192 -6.80 -3.32 -2.97
N VAL A 193 -6.13 -2.27 -2.49
CA VAL A 193 -5.05 -1.55 -3.18
C VAL A 193 -3.89 -2.48 -3.51
N GLU A 194 -3.42 -3.28 -2.55
CA GLU A 194 -2.32 -4.22 -2.74
C GLU A 194 -2.64 -5.22 -3.86
N TYR A 195 -3.79 -5.89 -3.79
CA TYR A 195 -4.18 -6.88 -4.80
C TYR A 195 -4.45 -6.26 -6.17
N LEU A 196 -5.09 -5.08 -6.24
CA LEU A 196 -5.31 -4.38 -7.50
C LEU A 196 -3.99 -3.92 -8.13
N SER A 197 -3.02 -3.48 -7.32
CA SER A 197 -1.69 -3.10 -7.80
C SER A 197 -0.97 -4.30 -8.41
N ARG A 198 -1.02 -5.45 -7.74
CA ARG A 198 -0.47 -6.70 -8.30
C ARG A 198 -1.21 -7.15 -9.57
N ALA A 199 -2.53 -6.96 -9.64
CA ALA A 199 -3.30 -7.20 -10.87
C ALA A 199 -2.84 -6.29 -12.01
N ILE A 200 -2.58 -5.00 -11.76
CA ILE A 200 -2.08 -4.04 -12.76
C ILE A 200 -0.71 -4.47 -13.29
N GLN A 201 0.21 -4.90 -12.41
CA GLN A 201 1.52 -5.40 -12.84
C GLN A 201 1.38 -6.61 -13.79
N LEU A 202 0.57 -7.61 -13.39
CA LEU A 202 0.35 -8.81 -14.21
C LEU A 202 -0.43 -8.51 -15.50
N SER A 203 -1.26 -7.46 -15.52
CA SER A 203 -2.03 -7.06 -16.68
C SER A 203 -1.14 -6.69 -17.87
N ALA A 204 0.04 -6.11 -17.63
CA ALA A 204 0.97 -5.74 -18.70
C ALA A 204 1.37 -6.95 -19.57
N LYS A 205 1.52 -8.13 -18.95
CA LYS A 205 1.88 -9.38 -19.61
C LYS A 205 0.67 -10.14 -20.14
N TYR A 206 -0.42 -10.22 -19.36
CA TYR A 206 -1.53 -11.15 -19.65
C TYR A 206 -2.80 -10.49 -20.21
N LYS A 207 -3.07 -9.21 -19.87
CA LYS A 207 -4.31 -8.49 -20.18
C LYS A 207 -4.09 -6.97 -20.30
N PRO A 208 -3.29 -6.47 -21.25
CA PRO A 208 -2.89 -5.05 -21.30
C PRO A 208 -4.08 -4.09 -21.47
N GLY A 209 -5.15 -4.52 -22.15
CA GLY A 209 -6.38 -3.74 -22.33
C GLY A 209 -7.17 -3.49 -21.03
N GLU A 210 -6.96 -4.28 -19.97
CA GLU A 210 -7.64 -4.09 -18.67
C GLU A 210 -6.89 -3.11 -17.75
N ALA A 211 -5.61 -2.79 -18.05
CA ALA A 211 -4.76 -1.98 -17.18
C ALA A 211 -5.33 -0.58 -16.90
N GLY A 212 -5.91 0.07 -17.90
CA GLY A 212 -6.50 1.41 -17.77
C GLY A 212 -7.68 1.44 -16.80
N ALA A 213 -8.60 0.49 -16.94
CA ALA A 213 -9.77 0.35 -16.06
C ALA A 213 -9.35 0.03 -14.62
N LEU A 214 -8.34 -0.83 -14.44
CA LEU A 214 -7.82 -1.17 -13.12
C LEU A 214 -7.12 0.01 -12.45
N ARG A 215 -6.35 0.82 -13.17
CA ARG A 215 -5.76 2.06 -12.63
C ARG A 215 -6.82 3.06 -12.21
N LEU A 216 -7.91 3.18 -12.98
CA LEU A 216 -9.03 4.06 -12.62
C LEU A 216 -9.77 3.55 -11.40
N ALA A 217 -10.02 2.24 -11.31
CA ALA A 217 -10.63 1.61 -10.14
C ALA A 217 -9.73 1.80 -8.90
N LEU A 218 -8.43 1.48 -9.02
CA LEU A 218 -7.45 1.67 -7.96
C LEU A 218 -7.44 3.12 -7.48
N ARG A 219 -7.45 4.12 -8.37
CA ARG A 219 -7.49 5.54 -7.98
C ARG A 219 -8.76 5.93 -7.19
N ARG A 220 -9.90 5.31 -7.49
CA ARG A 220 -11.15 5.56 -6.75
C ARG A 220 -11.14 4.88 -5.40
N ILE A 221 -10.63 3.65 -5.35
CA ILE A 221 -10.63 2.79 -4.16
C ILE A 221 -9.51 3.20 -3.21
N SER A 222 -8.39 3.71 -3.75
CA SER A 222 -7.25 4.19 -2.99
C SER A 222 -7.57 5.31 -2.03
N LEU A 223 -8.78 5.86 -2.05
CA LEU A 223 -9.28 6.91 -1.18
C LEU A 223 -10.09 6.29 -0.04
N ARG A 224 -9.41 5.87 1.03
CA ARG A 224 -10.10 5.48 2.26
C ARG A 224 -10.55 6.74 2.99
N ARG A 225 -11.82 6.78 3.39
CA ARG A 225 -12.36 7.88 4.21
C ARG A 225 -12.45 7.46 5.67
N ILE A 226 -11.94 8.31 6.57
CA ILE A 226 -12.15 8.21 8.02
C ILE A 226 -12.82 9.52 8.45
N ASP A 227 -14.09 9.42 8.83
CA ASP A 227 -14.96 10.55 9.15
C ASP A 227 -16.01 10.14 10.21
N LYS A 228 -16.94 11.05 10.52
CA LYS A 228 -18.05 10.82 11.45
C LYS A 228 -18.94 9.65 11.10
N LEU A 229 -19.15 9.39 9.80
CA LEU A 229 -19.96 8.25 9.36
C LEU A 229 -19.24 6.93 9.64
N ASN A 230 -17.90 6.96 9.70
CA ASN A 230 -17.04 5.81 9.91
C ASN A 230 -16.43 5.76 11.33
N GLY A 231 -17.02 6.48 12.28
CA GLY A 231 -16.70 6.35 13.72
C GLY A 231 -15.77 7.40 14.32
N LEU A 232 -15.38 8.45 13.57
CA LEU A 232 -14.63 9.57 14.13
C LEU A 232 -15.57 10.56 14.85
N ASP A 233 -15.18 11.12 16.00
CA ASP A 233 -16.06 12.05 16.73
C ASP A 233 -16.13 13.47 16.10
N ASP A 234 -15.13 13.86 15.31
CA ASP A 234 -15.04 15.18 14.67
C ASP A 234 -14.30 15.09 13.33
N ASN A 235 -14.87 15.73 12.29
CA ASN A 235 -14.30 15.74 10.95
C ASN A 235 -13.24 16.83 10.74
N SER A 236 -13.06 17.74 11.70
CA SER A 236 -12.04 18.78 11.61
C SER A 236 -10.71 18.27 12.14
N ILE A 237 -9.82 17.90 11.23
CA ILE A 237 -8.55 17.24 11.55
C ILE A 237 -7.46 18.28 11.81
N ALA A 238 -6.80 18.15 12.95
CA ALA A 238 -5.71 19.02 13.36
C ALA A 238 -4.34 18.43 12.98
N ASP A 239 -4.13 17.16 13.28
CA ASP A 239 -2.91 16.44 12.93
C ASP A 239 -3.15 14.92 12.88
N ILE A 240 -2.26 14.22 12.17
CA ILE A 240 -2.27 12.77 12.00
C ILE A 240 -0.83 12.27 12.24
N ARG A 241 -0.69 11.20 13.03
CA ARG A 241 0.59 10.49 13.22
C ARG A 241 0.38 9.00 13.08
N VAL A 242 1.09 8.40 12.13
CA VAL A 242 1.11 6.95 11.95
C VAL A 242 2.28 6.38 12.73
N ASP A 243 2.02 5.33 13.51
CA ASP A 243 3.00 4.66 14.36
C ASP A 243 2.75 3.14 14.36
N GLY A 244 3.35 2.45 13.39
CA GLY A 244 3.08 1.03 13.17
C GLY A 244 1.59 0.81 12.92
N ASP A 245 0.98 -0.20 13.53
CA ASP A 245 -0.44 -0.51 13.32
C ASP A 245 -1.40 0.58 13.84
N ASP A 246 -0.95 1.44 14.76
CA ASP A 246 -1.75 2.51 15.34
C ASP A 246 -1.59 3.82 14.57
N VAL A 247 -2.71 4.51 14.33
CA VAL A 247 -2.76 5.86 13.77
C VAL A 247 -3.45 6.78 14.76
N TYR A 248 -2.73 7.79 15.21
CA TYR A 248 -3.24 8.79 16.14
C TYR A 248 -3.75 10.00 15.39
N ILE A 249 -5.00 10.39 15.68
CA ILE A 249 -5.74 11.43 14.99
C ILE A 249 -6.12 12.50 16.01
N ALA A 250 -5.52 13.68 15.89
CA ALA A 250 -5.88 14.85 16.68
C ALA A 250 -6.98 15.63 15.94
N THR A 251 -8.06 15.97 16.64
CA THR A 251 -9.19 16.73 16.09
C THR A 251 -9.28 18.14 16.69
N TRP A 252 -9.95 19.05 16.00
CA TRP A 252 -10.10 20.44 16.45
C TRP A 252 -11.01 20.59 17.66
N GLY A 253 -11.98 19.69 17.86
CA GLY A 253 -12.98 19.81 18.92
C GLY A 253 -13.39 18.52 19.65
N ALA A 254 -12.92 17.32 19.26
CA ALA A 254 -13.31 16.07 19.91
C ALA A 254 -12.18 15.32 20.63
N GLY A 255 -10.97 15.88 20.67
CA GLY A 255 -9.80 15.27 21.32
C GLY A 255 -9.01 14.34 20.41
N LEU A 256 -8.35 13.36 21.03
CA LEU A 256 -7.43 12.43 20.40
C LEU A 256 -8.12 11.07 20.20
N VAL A 257 -7.97 10.51 19.00
CA VAL A 257 -8.49 9.19 18.64
C VAL A 257 -7.32 8.32 18.18
N ARG A 258 -7.28 7.07 18.66
CA ARG A 258 -6.40 6.02 18.15
C ARG A 258 -7.20 5.15 17.19
N TYR A 259 -6.68 5.00 15.99
CA TYR A 259 -7.17 4.07 14.99
C TYR A 259 -6.19 2.90 14.87
N THR A 260 -6.59 1.71 15.32
CA THR A 260 -5.79 0.49 15.15
C THR A 260 -6.18 -0.18 13.84
N ARG A 261 -5.25 -0.22 12.87
CA ARG A 261 -5.51 -0.65 11.50
C ARG A 261 -5.90 -2.12 11.41
N SER A 262 -5.11 -3.01 12.03
CA SER A 262 -5.33 -4.47 11.97
C SER A 262 -6.67 -4.91 12.58
N ALA A 263 -7.10 -4.22 13.63
CA ALA A 263 -8.37 -4.47 14.32
C ALA A 263 -9.53 -3.63 13.78
N ASP A 264 -9.21 -2.68 12.91
CA ASP A 264 -10.10 -1.68 12.37
C ASP A 264 -10.99 -1.03 13.45
N LYS A 265 -10.32 -0.49 14.47
CA LYS A 265 -10.97 0.01 15.68
C LYS A 265 -10.57 1.44 15.97
N LEU A 266 -11.56 2.31 16.16
CA LEU A 266 -11.37 3.66 16.65
C LEU A 266 -11.63 3.70 18.16
N GLU A 267 -10.67 4.23 18.91
CA GLU A 267 -10.73 4.36 20.36
C GLU A 267 -10.33 5.76 20.79
N LYS A 268 -11.16 6.40 21.61
CA LYS A 268 -10.87 7.72 22.14
C LYS A 268 -9.79 7.65 23.22
N ILE A 269 -8.76 8.48 23.10
CA ILE A 269 -7.77 8.70 24.15
C ILE A 269 -8.20 9.92 24.96
N LYS A 270 -8.38 9.73 26.27
CA LYS A 270 -8.77 10.80 27.17
C LYS A 270 -7.59 11.75 27.40
N LEU A 271 -7.75 12.99 26.96
CA LEU A 271 -6.86 14.11 27.25
C LEU A 271 -7.62 15.22 27.98
N PRO A 272 -6.94 16.11 28.72
CA PRO A 272 -7.58 17.22 29.41
C PRO A 272 -8.32 18.19 28.50
N SER A 273 -7.82 18.39 27.27
CA SER A 273 -8.39 19.31 26.29
C SER A 273 -8.93 18.56 25.07
N PRO A 274 -10.14 18.87 24.58
CA PRO A 274 -10.65 18.34 23.33
C PRO A 274 -10.17 19.14 22.10
N GLN A 275 -9.56 20.31 22.29
CA GLN A 275 -9.22 21.24 21.22
C GLN A 275 -7.77 21.10 20.75
N LEU A 276 -7.45 19.98 20.11
CA LEU A 276 -6.08 19.65 19.73
C LEU A 276 -5.65 20.37 18.46
N ARG A 277 -4.33 20.54 18.27
CA ARG A 277 -3.74 21.27 17.14
C ARG A 277 -2.54 20.57 16.50
N GLY A 278 -1.75 19.87 17.30
CA GLY A 278 -0.53 19.21 16.85
C GLY A 278 -0.24 17.97 17.68
N LEU A 279 0.42 17.02 17.04
CA LEU A 279 0.63 15.70 17.59
C LEU A 279 2.00 15.21 17.16
N TYR A 280 2.74 14.58 18.06
CA TYR A 280 3.92 13.80 17.72
C TYR A 280 3.85 12.46 18.46
N ALA A 281 4.12 11.38 17.74
CA ALA A 281 4.16 10.04 18.31
C ALA A 281 5.62 9.58 18.37
N ASP A 282 6.08 9.27 19.57
CA ASP A 282 7.34 8.57 19.83
C ASP A 282 7.02 7.12 20.20
N PHE A 283 8.02 6.24 20.39
CA PHE A 283 7.75 4.83 20.71
C PHE A 283 6.83 4.65 21.95
N ASP A 284 7.19 5.25 23.08
CA ASP A 284 6.46 5.10 24.36
C ASP A 284 5.49 6.24 24.70
N GLU A 285 5.59 7.36 23.99
CA GLU A 285 4.95 8.62 24.38
C GLU A 285 4.26 9.31 23.20
N LEU A 286 3.21 10.06 23.50
CA LEU A 286 2.62 11.04 22.59
C LEU A 286 2.84 12.44 23.17
N TYR A 287 3.16 13.37 22.29
CA TYR A 287 3.29 14.78 22.60
C TYR A 287 2.22 15.55 21.85
N VAL A 288 1.35 16.24 22.58
CA VAL A 288 0.11 16.81 22.04
C VAL A 288 0.02 18.28 22.38
N THR A 289 -0.22 19.13 21.39
CA THR A 289 -0.55 20.55 21.58
C THR A 289 -2.05 20.77 21.44
N SER A 290 -2.58 21.67 22.25
CA SER A 290 -3.98 22.08 22.21
C SER A 290 -4.12 23.59 22.47
N PHE A 291 -5.34 24.09 22.35
CA PHE A 291 -5.66 25.46 22.74
C PHE A 291 -5.44 25.71 24.25
N ASP A 292 -5.67 24.69 25.08
CA ASP A 292 -5.69 24.79 26.54
C ASP A 292 -4.37 24.36 27.21
N GLY A 293 -3.49 23.66 26.49
CA GLY A 293 -2.27 23.10 27.07
C GLY A 293 -1.37 22.36 26.07
N VAL A 294 -0.19 22.00 26.54
CA VAL A 294 0.69 21.01 25.91
C VAL A 294 0.81 19.81 26.85
N TYR A 295 0.68 18.62 26.30
CA TYR A 295 0.57 17.38 27.06
C TYR A 295 1.59 16.35 26.61
N ARG A 296 2.11 15.59 27.59
CA ARG A 296 2.85 14.35 27.38
C ARG A 296 1.96 13.19 27.84
N TYR A 297 1.69 12.25 26.97
CA TYR A 297 0.85 11.07 27.24
C TYR A 297 1.70 9.80 27.16
N SER A 298 1.67 8.97 28.20
CA SER A 298 2.34 7.67 28.18
C SER A 298 1.43 6.62 27.55
N LYS A 299 1.89 5.98 26.48
CA LYS A 299 1.15 4.88 25.84
C LYS A 299 1.05 3.63 26.72
N LYS A 300 2.04 3.44 27.60
CA LYS A 300 2.12 2.28 28.50
C LYS A 300 1.15 2.39 29.67
N THR A 301 1.10 3.54 30.34
CA THR A 301 0.27 3.73 31.55
C THR A 301 -1.08 4.37 31.25
N GLY A 302 -1.21 5.05 30.10
CA GLY A 302 -2.39 5.86 29.77
C GLY A 302 -2.46 7.18 30.54
N GLU A 303 -1.41 7.54 31.29
CA GLU A 303 -1.35 8.78 32.06
C GLU A 303 -0.98 9.97 31.19
N THR A 304 -1.53 11.14 31.53
CA THR A 304 -1.26 12.41 30.85
C THR A 304 -0.66 13.41 31.83
N GLU A 305 0.48 14.00 31.46
CA GLU A 305 1.13 15.10 32.16
C GLU A 305 0.92 16.40 31.36
N SER A 306 0.48 17.47 32.03
CA SER A 306 0.43 18.81 31.43
C SER A 306 1.78 19.50 31.62
N LEU A 307 2.40 19.93 30.52
CA LEU A 307 3.66 20.64 30.55
C LEU A 307 3.45 22.12 30.90
N SER A 308 4.36 22.67 31.70
CA SER A 308 4.38 24.06 32.14
C SER A 308 5.81 24.54 32.38
N ASP A 309 5.97 25.84 32.52
CA ASP A 309 7.19 26.46 33.03
C ASP A 309 6.85 27.48 34.13
N GLU A 310 7.83 28.33 34.50
CA GLU A 310 7.68 29.33 35.57
C GLU A 310 6.54 30.34 35.30
N ALA A 311 6.20 30.58 34.03
CA ALA A 311 5.08 31.46 33.66
C ALA A 311 3.73 30.70 33.57
N GLY A 312 3.71 29.41 33.89
CA GLY A 312 2.52 28.58 33.98
C GLY A 312 2.30 27.69 32.75
N ALA A 313 1.03 27.34 32.50
CA ALA A 313 0.65 26.39 31.47
C ALA A 313 0.99 26.89 30.05
N LEU A 314 1.41 25.96 29.20
CA LEU A 314 1.74 26.22 27.79
C LEU A 314 0.46 26.15 26.93
N LYS A 315 -0.21 27.30 26.72
CA LYS A 315 -1.49 27.37 25.98
C LYS A 315 -1.29 27.70 24.50
N LEU A 316 -2.36 27.62 23.72
CA LEU A 316 -2.41 28.02 22.30
C LEU A 316 -1.38 27.31 21.41
N GLY A 317 -1.08 26.05 21.72
CA GLY A 317 -0.16 25.25 20.93
C GLY A 317 -0.69 25.01 19.51
N GLN A 318 0.21 24.98 18.53
CA GLN A 318 -0.09 24.77 17.12
C GLN A 318 0.50 23.45 16.64
N LYS A 319 1.72 23.43 16.11
CA LYS A 319 2.38 22.23 15.59
C LYS A 319 3.41 21.69 16.59
N THR A 320 3.75 20.41 16.42
CA THR A 320 4.71 19.69 17.26
C THR A 320 5.63 18.83 16.39
N ILE A 321 6.94 18.90 16.64
CA ILE A 321 7.93 17.98 16.07
C ILE A 321 8.89 17.50 17.16
N LYS A 322 9.56 16.37 16.91
CA LYS A 322 10.73 15.93 17.68
C LYS A 322 11.98 16.09 16.82
N ASP A 323 13.04 16.50 17.46
CA ASP A 323 14.36 16.68 16.89
C ASP A 323 15.39 16.22 17.95
N ASP A 324 15.90 15.01 17.75
CA ASP A 324 16.79 14.31 18.69
C ASP A 324 16.20 14.26 20.13
N ARG A 325 16.87 14.88 21.10
CA ARG A 325 16.45 14.94 22.51
C ARG A 325 15.34 15.97 22.79
N TYR A 326 15.00 16.81 21.82
CA TYR A 326 14.08 17.91 22.02
C TYR A 326 12.75 17.65 21.33
N VAL A 327 11.67 18.02 22.00
CA VAL A 327 10.36 18.18 21.38
C VAL A 327 10.06 19.67 21.33
N TYR A 328 9.69 20.14 20.14
CA TYR A 328 9.36 21.54 19.92
C TYR A 328 7.86 21.70 19.71
N PHE A 329 7.29 22.72 20.35
CA PHE A 329 5.88 23.09 20.24
C PHE A 329 5.77 24.55 19.79
N SER A 330 5.15 24.82 18.65
CA SER A 330 4.82 26.21 18.31
C SER A 330 3.59 26.68 19.07
N THR A 331 3.54 27.96 19.44
CA THR A 331 2.41 28.57 20.17
C THR A 331 2.06 29.94 19.59
N LEU A 332 0.81 30.37 19.78
CA LEU A 332 0.31 31.69 19.38
C LEU A 332 0.33 32.73 20.52
N ASN A 333 1.20 32.57 21.50
CA ASN A 333 1.35 33.57 22.56
C ASN A 333 2.74 33.57 23.23
N ARG A 334 3.52 32.52 23.06
CA ARG A 334 4.82 32.35 23.74
C ARG A 334 5.96 31.96 22.80
N GLY A 335 5.70 31.94 21.49
CA GLY A 335 6.70 31.61 20.48
C GLY A 335 6.89 30.10 20.34
N LEU A 336 8.15 29.65 20.28
CA LEU A 336 8.50 28.24 20.20
C LEU A 336 8.86 27.72 21.59
N ILE A 337 8.24 26.63 22.02
CA ILE A 337 8.61 25.95 23.26
C ILE A 337 9.54 24.79 22.94
N GLN A 338 10.67 24.72 23.62
CA GLN A 338 11.60 23.60 23.56
C GLN A 338 11.49 22.77 24.84
N TYR A 339 11.20 21.49 24.71
CA TYR A 339 11.15 20.53 25.81
C TYR A 339 12.26 19.50 25.68
N ASP A 340 13.11 19.42 26.71
CA ASP A 340 14.17 18.43 26.82
C ASP A 340 13.61 17.12 27.37
N THR A 341 13.53 16.06 26.54
CA THR A 341 12.92 14.79 26.94
C THR A 341 13.71 14.05 28.03
N ILE A 342 15.00 14.35 28.16
CA ILE A 342 15.89 13.72 29.16
C ILE A 342 15.84 14.51 30.47
N LYS A 343 16.02 15.84 30.41
CA LYS A 343 16.05 16.70 31.61
C LYS A 343 14.65 17.08 32.09
N ARG A 344 13.62 16.82 31.29
CA ARG A 344 12.23 17.29 31.50
C ARG A 344 12.13 18.79 31.74
N LYS A 345 13.00 19.55 31.07
CA LYS A 345 13.05 21.01 31.20
C LYS A 345 12.35 21.66 30.02
N VAL A 346 11.52 22.67 30.32
CA VAL A 346 10.87 23.53 29.33
C VAL A 346 11.66 24.83 29.19
N VAL A 347 11.88 25.26 27.95
CA VAL A 347 12.47 26.57 27.60
C VAL A 347 11.55 27.27 26.60
N THR A 348 11.16 28.51 26.91
CA THR A 348 10.37 29.35 26.02
C THR A 348 11.28 30.20 25.14
N LEU A 349 11.18 30.02 23.82
CA LEU A 349 11.91 30.77 22.78
C LEU A 349 10.92 31.71 22.07
N GLY A 350 10.66 32.85 22.71
CA GLY A 350 9.72 33.88 22.23
C GLY A 350 10.39 35.03 21.47
N LYS A 351 9.78 36.21 21.57
CA LYS A 351 10.24 37.47 20.95
C LYS A 351 11.69 37.85 21.27
N ASP A 352 12.18 37.53 22.47
CA ASP A 352 13.53 37.90 22.93
C ASP A 352 14.57 36.81 22.61
N SER A 353 14.19 35.81 21.81
CA SER A 353 15.05 34.70 21.36
C SER A 353 15.35 34.79 19.86
N TRP A 354 16.07 33.80 19.32
CA TRP A 354 16.32 33.70 17.88
C TRP A 354 15.03 33.64 17.04
N VAL A 355 13.92 33.17 17.61
CA VAL A 355 12.61 33.11 16.96
C VAL A 355 12.10 34.51 16.61
N GLY A 356 12.32 35.50 17.48
CA GLY A 356 11.90 36.88 17.26
C GLY A 356 10.39 37.13 17.29
N SER A 357 9.57 36.13 17.57
CA SER A 357 8.11 36.26 17.63
C SER A 357 7.51 35.38 18.73
N ASN A 358 6.37 35.81 19.27
CA ASN A 358 5.53 35.02 20.17
C ASN A 358 4.42 34.27 19.44
N GLN A 359 4.29 34.46 18.13
CA GLN A 359 3.18 33.99 17.29
C GLN A 359 3.69 33.02 16.22
N VAL A 360 3.95 31.77 16.59
CA VAL A 360 4.52 30.75 15.70
C VAL A 360 3.42 29.78 15.24
N TYR A 361 3.20 29.66 13.94
CA TYR A 361 2.22 28.73 13.35
C TYR A 361 2.86 27.40 12.95
N ALA A 362 3.97 27.48 12.22
CA ALA A 362 4.59 26.32 11.59
C ALA A 362 6.00 26.14 12.10
N LEU A 363 6.46 24.89 12.12
CA LEU A 363 7.85 24.57 12.36
C LEU A 363 8.24 23.30 11.62
N ASP A 364 9.52 23.20 11.28
CA ASP A 364 10.16 22.00 10.76
C ASP A 364 11.65 22.00 11.12
N ALA A 365 12.30 20.83 11.13
CA ALA A 365 13.71 20.72 11.46
C ALA A 365 14.36 19.51 10.77
N ASP A 366 15.66 19.63 10.51
CA ASP A 366 16.54 18.53 10.07
C ASP A 366 17.79 18.45 10.95
N LEU A 367 18.87 17.84 10.51
CA LEU A 367 20.09 17.73 11.33
C LEU A 367 20.73 19.09 11.66
N ASP A 368 20.67 20.07 10.75
CA ASP A 368 21.45 21.31 10.83
C ASP A 368 20.59 22.54 11.14
N TYR A 369 19.31 22.54 10.75
CA TYR A 369 18.45 23.71 10.85
C TYR A 369 17.13 23.45 11.59
N ILE A 370 16.61 24.53 12.19
CA ILE A 370 15.21 24.66 12.60
C ILE A 370 14.62 25.81 11.81
N VAL A 371 13.44 25.60 11.23
CA VAL A 371 12.68 26.64 10.53
C VAL A 371 11.37 26.86 11.25
N VAL A 372 11.01 28.12 11.46
CA VAL A 372 9.71 28.51 12.01
C VAL A 372 9.00 29.48 11.08
N GLY A 373 7.69 29.28 10.91
CA GLY A 373 6.77 30.19 10.26
C GLY A 373 5.98 30.97 11.30
N THR A 374 6.01 32.29 11.22
CA THR A 374 5.41 33.19 12.20
C THR A 374 4.19 33.93 11.63
N LEU A 375 3.36 34.51 12.49
CA LEU A 375 2.25 35.37 12.06
C LEU A 375 2.73 36.73 11.57
N ASP A 376 3.83 37.24 12.13
CA ASP A 376 4.19 38.66 12.15
C ASP A 376 5.67 38.96 11.82
N HIS A 377 6.49 37.95 11.53
CA HIS A 377 7.92 38.11 11.21
C HIS A 377 8.39 37.24 10.03
N GLY A 378 7.45 36.74 9.22
CA GLY A 378 7.77 35.86 8.10
C GLY A 378 8.30 34.50 8.55
N ALA A 379 9.28 33.98 7.82
CA ALA A 379 9.97 32.73 8.14
C ALA A 379 11.35 32.99 8.76
N VAL A 380 11.69 32.24 9.79
CA VAL A 380 12.98 32.32 10.48
C VAL A 380 13.70 30.98 10.40
N ILE A 381 14.92 30.99 9.89
CA ILE A 381 15.78 29.83 9.73
C ILE A 381 16.93 29.97 10.73
N TYR A 382 17.10 28.96 11.58
CA TYR A 382 18.12 28.92 12.61
C TYR A 382 19.09 27.76 12.36
N HIS A 383 20.37 28.07 12.20
CA HIS A 383 21.42 27.06 12.09
C HIS A 383 21.85 26.61 13.49
N LYS A 384 21.60 25.34 13.83
CA LYS A 384 21.77 24.80 15.18
C LYS A 384 23.21 24.91 15.73
N LYS A 385 24.21 24.64 14.88
CA LYS A 385 25.63 24.65 15.27
C LYS A 385 26.25 26.05 15.35
N THR A 386 25.99 26.92 14.37
CA THR A 386 26.62 28.25 14.31
C THR A 386 25.85 29.32 15.07
N GLY A 387 24.56 29.08 15.34
CA GLY A 387 23.66 30.09 15.90
C GLY A 387 23.24 31.15 14.88
N GLU A 388 23.58 31.00 13.60
CA GLU A 388 23.19 31.95 12.55
C GLU A 388 21.66 31.95 12.41
N VAL A 389 21.07 33.15 12.44
CA VAL A 389 19.64 33.37 12.27
C VAL A 389 19.44 34.12 10.97
N GLN A 390 18.58 33.57 10.12
CA GLN A 390 18.25 34.18 8.85
C GLN A 390 16.74 34.39 8.75
N ARG A 391 16.34 35.64 8.47
CA ARG A 391 14.94 36.05 8.42
C ARG A 391 14.50 36.31 6.99
N ILE A 392 13.40 35.70 6.59
CA ILE A 392 12.73 35.92 5.31
C ILE A 392 11.41 36.61 5.61
N THR A 393 11.37 37.92 5.41
CA THR A 393 10.22 38.78 5.69
C THR A 393 9.77 39.53 4.43
N VAL A 394 8.81 40.44 4.57
CA VAL A 394 8.31 41.27 3.47
C VAL A 394 9.36 42.24 2.94
N GLY A 395 9.38 42.41 1.62
CA GLY A 395 10.30 43.33 0.95
C GLY A 395 10.34 43.10 -0.56
N GLU A 396 10.97 44.03 -1.28
CA GLU A 396 11.15 43.89 -2.72
C GLU A 396 12.01 42.66 -3.04
N GLY A 397 11.46 41.73 -3.83
CA GLY A 397 12.11 40.44 -4.11
C GLY A 397 12.05 39.40 -2.97
N LEU A 398 11.30 39.68 -1.90
CA LEU A 398 11.07 38.77 -0.77
C LEU A 398 9.60 38.33 -0.70
N LEU A 399 9.07 38.05 0.49
CA LEU A 399 7.66 37.71 0.70
C LEU A 399 6.77 38.94 0.49
N ARG A 400 5.48 38.71 0.18
CA ARG A 400 4.47 39.78 0.19
C ARG A 400 3.58 39.74 1.43
N SER A 401 3.71 38.69 2.25
CA SER A 401 3.00 38.50 3.51
C SER A 401 3.93 37.93 4.57
N GLU A 402 3.88 38.48 5.78
CA GLU A 402 4.64 37.99 6.95
C GLU A 402 3.98 36.78 7.62
N ASN A 403 2.71 36.49 7.28
CA ASN A 403 1.93 35.42 7.89
C ASN A 403 2.26 34.08 7.22
N VAL A 404 3.26 33.38 7.74
CA VAL A 404 3.71 32.09 7.23
C VAL A 404 2.99 30.94 7.95
N LYS A 405 2.15 30.20 7.22
CA LYS A 405 1.28 29.14 7.75
C LYS A 405 1.86 27.75 7.64
N ALA A 406 2.80 27.55 6.73
CA ALA A 406 3.44 26.26 6.52
C ALA A 406 4.92 26.47 6.16
N VAL A 407 5.77 25.60 6.68
CA VAL A 407 7.18 25.49 6.30
C VAL A 407 7.52 24.02 6.10
N LEU A 408 8.48 23.76 5.21
CA LEU A 408 9.06 22.44 5.01
C LEU A 408 10.53 22.60 4.67
N LEU A 409 11.39 21.91 5.41
CA LEU A 409 12.82 21.86 5.20
C LEU A 409 13.17 20.64 4.35
N ASP A 410 14.00 20.85 3.34
CA ASP A 410 14.52 19.79 2.48
C ASP A 410 15.99 20.04 2.14
N GLY A 411 16.85 19.73 3.11
CA GLY A 411 18.27 20.00 3.06
C GLY A 411 18.53 21.49 2.87
N ARG A 412 19.10 21.88 1.72
CA ARG A 412 19.42 23.29 1.42
C ARG A 412 18.21 24.17 1.09
N TYR A 413 17.04 23.58 0.87
CA TYR A 413 15.84 24.29 0.42
C TYR A 413 14.80 24.38 1.53
N VAL A 414 14.18 25.55 1.66
CA VAL A 414 13.05 25.78 2.56
C VAL A 414 11.84 26.18 1.74
N TYR A 415 10.78 25.39 1.81
CA TYR A 415 9.48 25.74 1.24
C TYR A 415 8.71 26.58 2.27
N ILE A 416 8.20 27.73 1.84
CA ILE A 416 7.52 28.72 2.67
C ILE A 416 6.13 28.95 2.09
N GLY A 417 5.10 28.65 2.88
CA GLY A 417 3.70 28.92 2.55
C GLY A 417 3.24 30.20 3.23
N ALA A 418 3.20 31.31 2.47
CA ALA A 418 2.77 32.61 2.96
C ALA A 418 1.26 32.81 2.69
N HIS A 419 0.52 33.14 3.74
CA HIS A 419 -0.94 33.31 3.69
C HIS A 419 -1.34 34.56 2.91
N ASN A 420 -2.35 34.42 2.06
CA ASN A 420 -2.83 35.42 1.12
C ASN A 420 -1.75 35.90 0.12
N ASP A 421 -0.77 35.04 -0.19
CA ASP A 421 0.31 35.35 -1.13
C ASP A 421 0.63 34.15 -2.02
N GLY A 422 1.34 33.14 -1.51
CA GLY A 422 1.86 32.07 -2.34
C GLY A 422 2.83 31.12 -1.65
N VAL A 423 3.41 30.25 -2.46
CA VAL A 423 4.50 29.35 -2.03
C VAL A 423 5.82 29.82 -2.61
N TYR A 424 6.83 29.91 -1.76
CA TYR A 424 8.19 30.27 -2.12
C TYR A 424 9.15 29.15 -1.77
N VAL A 425 10.26 29.07 -2.51
CA VAL A 425 11.41 28.22 -2.22
C VAL A 425 12.59 29.12 -1.91
N TYR A 426 13.12 28.98 -0.71
CA TYR A 426 14.34 29.66 -0.29
C TYR A 426 15.53 28.71 -0.38
N ASP A 427 16.57 29.12 -1.09
CA ASP A 427 17.86 28.42 -1.14
C ASP A 427 18.79 29.02 -0.08
N ILE A 428 19.09 28.23 0.94
CA ILE A 428 19.91 28.65 2.09
C ILE A 428 21.32 29.05 1.64
N GLN A 429 21.91 28.32 0.69
CA GLN A 429 23.28 28.57 0.26
C GLN A 429 23.38 29.78 -0.66
N GLN A 430 22.43 29.93 -1.60
CA GLN A 430 22.42 31.07 -2.54
C GLN A 430 21.83 32.34 -1.94
N LYS A 431 21.23 32.23 -0.75
CA LYS A 431 20.45 33.28 -0.10
C LYS A 431 19.38 33.88 -1.02
N LYS A 432 18.68 33.01 -1.74
CA LYS A 432 17.75 33.40 -2.81
C LYS A 432 16.37 32.86 -2.58
N LEU A 433 15.37 33.74 -2.62
CA LEU A 433 13.96 33.38 -2.59
C LEU A 433 13.41 33.31 -4.03
N THR A 434 12.68 32.25 -4.35
CA THR A 434 12.04 32.06 -5.66
C THR A 434 10.58 31.65 -5.48
N PRO A 435 9.60 32.37 -6.07
CA PRO A 435 8.20 31.96 -6.02
C PRO A 435 7.97 30.71 -6.89
N ILE A 436 7.12 29.80 -6.42
CA ILE A 436 6.57 28.75 -7.27
C ILE A 436 5.59 29.40 -8.25
N LYS A 437 5.70 29.06 -9.54
CA LYS A 437 4.86 29.62 -10.62
C LYS A 437 3.45 29.00 -10.61
N ALA A 438 2.70 29.24 -9.54
CA ALA A 438 1.31 28.83 -9.40
C ALA A 438 0.58 29.74 -8.40
N GLU A 439 -0.66 30.10 -8.71
CA GLU A 439 -1.52 30.88 -7.80
C GLU A 439 -2.02 29.97 -6.67
N LEU A 440 -1.35 30.06 -5.53
CA LEU A 440 -1.64 29.28 -4.31
C LEU A 440 -1.74 30.24 -3.12
N PRO A 441 -2.77 31.10 -3.05
CA PRO A 441 -2.85 32.16 -2.04
C PRO A 441 -2.98 31.63 -0.60
N PHE A 442 -3.48 30.41 -0.40
CA PHE A 442 -3.72 29.85 0.93
C PHE A 442 -3.04 28.49 1.13
N PRO A 443 -1.70 28.42 1.12
CA PRO A 443 -0.99 27.19 1.44
C PRO A 443 -1.12 26.89 2.93
N SER A 444 -1.51 25.67 3.27
CA SER A 444 -1.85 25.27 4.64
C SER A 444 -0.98 24.14 5.19
N ALA A 445 -0.44 23.29 4.32
CA ALA A 445 0.37 22.15 4.71
C ALA A 445 1.36 21.78 3.61
N PHE A 446 2.49 21.21 4.04
CA PHE A 446 3.45 20.58 3.14
C PHE A 446 3.71 19.14 3.57
N ALA A 447 4.04 18.31 2.60
CA ALA A 447 4.69 17.02 2.81
C ALA A 447 5.65 16.74 1.65
N ARG A 448 6.63 15.86 1.87
CA ARG A 448 7.64 15.50 0.88
C ARG A 448 7.77 14.00 0.76
N ARG A 449 7.97 13.55 -0.48
CA ARG A 449 8.46 12.20 -0.77
C ARG A 449 9.34 12.24 -2.00
N ASP A 450 10.59 11.79 -1.87
CA ASP A 450 11.57 11.79 -2.95
C ASP A 450 11.64 13.14 -3.68
N HIS A 451 11.23 13.20 -4.94
CA HIS A 451 11.23 14.39 -5.79
C HIS A 451 9.89 15.13 -5.78
N GLU A 452 8.85 14.60 -5.11
CA GLU A 452 7.53 15.22 -5.01
C GLU A 452 7.42 16.09 -3.74
N ILE A 453 6.90 17.30 -3.92
CA ILE A 453 6.44 18.18 -2.82
C ILE A 453 4.93 18.31 -2.92
N PHE A 454 4.25 17.87 -1.87
CA PHE A 454 2.81 17.95 -1.71
C PHE A 454 2.46 19.25 -1.00
N ILE A 455 1.54 20.00 -1.57
CA ILE A 455 1.13 21.31 -1.10
C ILE A 455 -0.38 21.27 -0.87
N GLY A 456 -0.78 21.24 0.40
CA GLY A 456 -2.16 21.39 0.82
C GLY A 456 -2.56 22.85 0.78
N THR A 457 -3.80 23.11 0.40
CA THR A 457 -4.36 24.46 0.37
C THR A 457 -5.68 24.52 1.11
N SER A 458 -6.03 25.70 1.59
CA SER A 458 -7.39 26.03 2.05
C SER A 458 -8.19 26.55 0.85
N GLY A 459 -8.92 25.66 0.19
CA GLY A 459 -9.92 25.98 -0.83
C GLY A 459 -9.56 25.55 -2.27
N GLN A 460 -8.33 25.14 -2.55
CA GLN A 460 -7.90 24.71 -3.90
C GLN A 460 -7.47 23.25 -4.00
N GLY A 461 -7.64 22.47 -2.91
CA GLY A 461 -7.24 21.07 -2.82
C GLY A 461 -5.73 20.88 -2.73
N LEU A 462 -5.24 19.81 -3.35
CA LEU A 462 -3.84 19.40 -3.33
C LEU A 462 -3.14 19.86 -4.62
N ARG A 463 -1.92 20.39 -4.47
CA ARG A 463 -0.94 20.49 -5.55
C ARG A 463 0.25 19.56 -5.28
N VAL A 464 0.79 19.00 -6.35
CA VAL A 464 1.99 18.16 -6.30
C VAL A 464 3.01 18.73 -7.26
N LEU A 465 4.10 19.30 -6.73
CA LEU A 465 5.26 19.73 -7.48
C LEU A 465 6.20 18.55 -7.66
N ASP A 466 6.44 18.16 -8.91
CA ASP A 466 7.50 17.24 -9.29
C ASP A 466 8.77 18.05 -9.58
N ARG A 467 9.82 17.86 -8.78
CA ARG A 467 11.05 18.67 -8.86
C ARG A 467 11.98 18.27 -9.99
N ASN A 468 11.82 17.07 -10.54
CA ASN A 468 12.62 16.62 -11.68
C ASN A 468 12.13 17.27 -12.96
N THR A 469 10.81 17.38 -13.11
CA THR A 469 10.16 17.94 -14.31
C THR A 469 9.74 19.40 -14.14
N ASN A 470 9.79 19.92 -12.91
CA ASN A 470 9.20 21.19 -12.51
C ASN A 470 7.71 21.32 -12.90
N SER A 471 7.00 20.19 -12.92
CA SER A 471 5.57 20.15 -13.26
C SER A 471 4.71 20.23 -12.00
N LEU A 472 3.54 20.87 -12.13
CA LEU A 472 2.56 20.96 -11.06
C LEU A 472 1.28 20.21 -11.44
N ASN A 473 0.97 19.17 -10.67
CA ASN A 473 -0.28 18.44 -10.81
C ASN A 473 -1.27 18.87 -9.74
N ARG A 474 -2.58 18.79 -10.04
CA ARG A 474 -3.64 19.10 -9.09
C ARG A 474 -4.54 17.90 -8.81
N MET A 475 -5.09 17.89 -7.61
CA MET A 475 -6.16 17.00 -7.21
C MET A 475 -7.10 17.75 -6.27
N THR A 476 -8.39 17.76 -6.59
CA THR A 476 -9.44 18.50 -5.89
C THR A 476 -10.58 17.55 -5.55
N ALA A 477 -11.63 18.07 -4.91
CA ALA A 477 -12.86 17.32 -4.64
C ALA A 477 -13.50 16.75 -5.92
N VAL A 478 -13.39 17.46 -7.06
CA VAL A 478 -13.90 16.98 -8.36
C VAL A 478 -13.14 15.73 -8.83
N GLU A 479 -11.84 15.64 -8.53
CA GLU A 479 -11.02 14.47 -8.86
C GLU A 479 -11.03 13.38 -7.77
N GLY A 480 -11.84 13.53 -6.72
CA GLY A 480 -12.16 12.48 -5.74
C GLY A 480 -11.82 12.80 -4.28
N LEU A 481 -11.11 13.90 -3.99
CA LEU A 481 -10.86 14.28 -2.59
C LEU A 481 -12.17 14.52 -1.84
N SER A 482 -12.17 14.29 -0.54
CA SER A 482 -13.32 14.60 0.32
C SER A 482 -13.55 16.10 0.46
N SER A 483 -12.51 16.93 0.31
CA SER A 483 -12.61 18.39 0.35
C SER A 483 -11.44 19.09 -0.34
N ASN A 484 -11.60 20.38 -0.59
CA ASN A 484 -10.53 21.28 -1.01
C ASN A 484 -9.88 22.02 0.16
N GLU A 485 -10.39 21.86 1.39
CA GLU A 485 -9.91 22.49 2.62
C GLU A 485 -8.90 21.60 3.35
N ILE A 486 -7.69 21.46 2.80
CA ILE A 486 -6.64 20.62 3.37
C ILE A 486 -6.00 21.36 4.55
N GLN A 487 -5.84 20.67 5.69
CA GLN A 487 -5.19 21.22 6.91
C GLN A 487 -3.90 20.48 7.27
N ILE A 488 -3.80 19.21 6.89
CA ILE A 488 -2.62 18.41 7.18
C ILE A 488 -2.34 17.39 6.09
N LEU A 489 -1.05 17.19 5.81
CA LEU A 489 -0.55 16.16 4.91
C LEU A 489 0.50 15.32 5.63
N ARG A 490 0.43 13.99 5.49
CA ARG A 490 1.45 13.06 5.97
C ARG A 490 1.73 12.01 4.91
N ILE A 491 3.01 11.68 4.76
CA ILE A 491 3.45 10.59 3.91
C ILE A 491 3.83 9.42 4.81
N GLU A 492 3.33 8.24 4.48
CA GLU A 492 3.68 6.97 5.10
C GLU A 492 3.90 5.95 3.98
N GLY A 493 5.16 5.74 3.58
CA GLY A 493 5.50 4.90 2.44
C GLY A 493 4.76 5.33 1.16
N ASP A 494 3.89 4.44 0.67
CA ASP A 494 3.08 4.68 -0.53
C ASP A 494 1.77 5.43 -0.25
N PHE A 495 1.43 5.70 1.00
CA PHE A 495 0.19 6.35 1.38
C PHE A 495 0.41 7.84 1.68
N LEU A 496 -0.49 8.67 1.14
CA LEU A 496 -0.64 10.07 1.48
C LEU A 496 -1.90 10.23 2.32
N TRP A 497 -1.72 10.59 3.59
CA TRP A 497 -2.81 10.94 4.49
C TRP A 497 -3.12 12.43 4.36
N ILE A 498 -4.37 12.75 4.10
CA ILE A 498 -4.88 14.11 3.91
C ILE A 498 -5.95 14.35 4.94
N GLY A 499 -5.69 15.22 5.91
CA GLY A 499 -6.70 15.66 6.87
C GLY A 499 -7.29 17.01 6.48
N TYR A 500 -8.60 17.13 6.59
CA TYR A 500 -9.37 18.28 6.16
C TYR A 500 -9.91 19.09 7.34
N LEU A 501 -10.33 20.32 7.05
CA LEU A 501 -11.33 21.00 7.87
C LEU A 501 -12.70 20.40 7.49
N GLU A 502 -13.50 20.00 8.49
CA GLU A 502 -14.90 19.52 8.35
C GLU A 502 -15.17 18.23 7.52
N ASN A 503 -14.17 17.64 6.85
CA ASN A 503 -14.36 16.49 5.95
C ASN A 503 -13.56 15.22 6.32
N GLY A 504 -12.99 15.17 7.51
CA GLY A 504 -12.30 13.98 8.02
C GLY A 504 -10.95 13.77 7.34
N ILE A 505 -10.63 12.52 7.04
CA ILE A 505 -9.35 12.10 6.48
C ILE A 505 -9.58 11.31 5.19
N ASP A 506 -8.83 11.63 4.15
CA ASP A 506 -8.57 10.71 3.04
C ASP A 506 -7.20 10.07 3.23
N VAL A 507 -7.13 8.74 3.15
CA VAL A 507 -5.88 8.02 2.94
C VAL A 507 -5.81 7.70 1.46
N VAL A 508 -4.78 8.20 0.78
CA VAL A 508 -4.59 8.06 -0.67
C VAL A 508 -3.42 7.14 -0.95
N TYR A 509 -3.67 5.95 -1.52
CA TYR A 509 -2.57 5.16 -2.08
C TYR A 509 -2.01 5.84 -3.33
N ARG A 510 -0.74 6.20 -3.27
CA ARG A 510 0.01 6.84 -4.34
C ARG A 510 1.43 6.31 -4.26
N PRO A 511 1.74 5.14 -4.87
CA PRO A 511 3.07 4.58 -4.75
C PRO A 511 4.11 5.49 -5.40
N ALA A 512 5.35 5.40 -4.93
CA ALA A 512 6.45 6.05 -5.62
C ALA A 512 6.47 5.57 -7.08
N LYS A 513 6.65 6.49 -8.03
CA LYS A 513 6.88 6.09 -9.42
C LYS A 513 8.25 5.40 -9.46
N GLU A 514 8.28 4.12 -9.81
CA GLU A 514 9.54 3.44 -10.15
C GLU A 514 10.25 4.24 -11.25
N LYS A 515 11.54 4.49 -11.06
CA LYS A 515 12.38 5.25 -12.00
C LYS A 515 12.66 4.49 -13.28
#